data_AF-A0A3D0HJ23-F1
#
_entry.id   AF-A0A3D0HJ23-F1
#
_cell.length_a   1.000
_cell.length_b   1.000
_cell.length_c   1.000
_cell.angle_alpha   90.00
_cell.angle_beta   90.00
_cell.angle_gamma   90.00
#
_symmetry.space_group_name_H-M   'P 1'
#
loop_
_entity.id
_entity.type
_entity.pdbx_description
1 polymer ?
#
loop_
_entity_poly.entity_id
_entity_poly.type
_entity_poly.pdbx_seq_one_letter_code
_entity_poly.pdbx_strand_id
1 'polypeptide(L)' 'EPKVFSWWDYRNGSFHKGEGMRIDFLLATKSLMSDVEASSIDRNARKGEKPSDHVPVTITLKK' A
#
# COMPACT_ATOMS: atom_id res chain seq x y z
N GLU A 1 3.93 14.37 -5.47
CA GLU A 1 3.68 12.95 -5.20
C GLU A 1 2.36 12.53 -5.83
N PRO A 2 2.32 11.50 -6.69
CA PRO A 2 1.07 10.86 -7.10
C PRO A 2 0.28 10.42 -5.85
N LYS A 3 -1.05 10.40 -5.92
CA LYS A 3 -1.88 9.89 -4.82
C LYS A 3 -1.66 8.38 -4.69
N VAL A 4 -0.93 7.95 -3.65
CA VAL A 4 -0.72 6.53 -3.30
C VAL A 4 -1.54 6.20 -2.06
N PHE A 5 -2.39 5.17 -2.14
CA PHE A 5 -3.29 4.75 -1.07
C PHE A 5 -3.09 3.26 -0.78
N SER A 6 -3.35 2.87 0.46
CA SER A 6 -3.31 1.47 0.91
C SER A 6 -4.71 0.91 1.14
N TRP A 7 -5.73 1.76 1.18
CA TRP A 7 -7.11 1.39 1.49
C TRP A 7 -8.13 2.15 0.64
N TRP A 8 -9.25 1.48 0.32
CA TRP A 8 -10.44 2.07 -0.27
C TRP A 8 -11.71 1.41 0.28
N ASP A 9 -12.69 2.23 0.66
CA ASP A 9 -14.02 1.76 1.05
C ASP A 9 -14.65 0.91 -0.05
N TYR A 10 -15.28 -0.21 0.33
CA TYR A 10 -16.03 -1.06 -0.60
C TYR A 10 -17.22 -0.33 -1.25
N ARG A 11 -17.84 0.59 -0.50
CA ARG A 11 -19.03 1.32 -0.93
C ARG A 11 -18.66 2.32 -2.01
N ASN A 12 -19.63 2.64 -2.86
CA ASN A 12 -19.55 3.71 -3.86
C ASN A 12 -18.44 3.58 -4.93
N GLY A 13 -17.76 2.42 -5.01
CA GLY A 13 -16.73 2.17 -6.03
C GLY A 13 -15.45 3.01 -5.83
N SER A 14 -15.11 3.36 -4.59
CA SER A 14 -14.00 4.26 -4.24
C SER A 14 -12.65 3.86 -4.85
N PHE A 15 -12.39 2.54 -5.00
CA PHE A 15 -11.19 2.03 -5.66
C PHE A 15 -11.05 2.47 -7.13
N HIS A 16 -12.16 2.46 -7.88
CA HIS A 16 -12.18 2.86 -9.29
C HIS A 16 -12.13 4.39 -9.45
N LYS A 17 -12.70 5.11 -8.48
CA LYS A 17 -12.69 6.58 -8.43
C LYS A 17 -11.37 7.16 -7.95
N GLY A 18 -10.49 6.34 -7.37
CA GLY A 18 -9.23 6.82 -6.78
C GLY A 18 -9.45 7.62 -5.48
N GLU A 19 -10.52 7.31 -4.74
CA GLU A 19 -10.88 7.95 -3.48
C GLU A 19 -10.41 7.06 -2.32
N GLY A 20 -9.12 7.10 -2.00
CA GLY A 20 -8.53 6.23 -0.99
C GLY A 20 -7.93 6.97 0.19
N MET A 21 -7.42 6.19 1.14
CA MET A 21 -6.59 6.67 2.24
C MET A 21 -5.28 5.88 2.29
N ARG A 22 -4.22 6.53 2.77
CA ARG A 22 -2.97 5.86 3.11
C ARG A 22 -2.93 5.72 4.62
N ILE A 23 -3.27 4.54 5.12
CA ILE A 23 -3.42 4.25 6.55
C ILE A 23 -2.62 3.03 7.02
N ASP A 24 -1.91 2.37 6.11
CA ASP A 24 -0.99 1.28 6.40
C ASP A 24 0.44 1.76 6.22
N PHE A 25 1.27 1.60 7.25
CA PHE A 25 2.61 2.15 7.29
C PHE A 25 3.62 1.11 7.75
N LEU A 26 4.81 1.16 7.16
CA LEU A 26 6.00 0.46 7.62
C LEU A 26 6.94 1.50 8.22
N LEU A 27 7.07 1.49 9.55
CA LEU A 27 7.96 2.39 10.29
C LEU A 27 9.21 1.61 10.68
N ALA A 28 10.39 2.18 10.43
CA ALA A 28 11.67 1.53 10.67
C ALA A 28 12.58 2.39 11.56
N THR A 29 13.41 1.73 12.35
CA THR A 29 14.50 2.39 13.09
C THR A 29 15.57 2.88 12.11
N LYS A 30 16.40 3.84 12.55
CA LYS A 30 17.49 4.37 11.72
C LYS A 30 18.49 3.29 11.27
N SER A 31 18.75 2.28 12.10
CA SER A 31 19.65 1.18 11.75
C SER A 31 19.10 0.35 10.59
N LEU A 32 17.81 -0.03 10.66
CA LEU A 32 17.16 -0.81 9.61
C LEU A 32 17.03 -0.03 8.29
N MET A 33 16.86 1.29 8.34
CA MET A 33 16.78 2.13 7.14
C MET A 33 18.01 2.00 6.23
N SER A 34 19.18 1.67 6.78
CA SER A 34 20.38 1.44 5.97
C SER A 34 20.30 0.19 5.09
N ASP A 35 19.39 -0.74 5.41
CA ASP A 35 19.16 -1.97 4.67
C ASP A 35 17.92 -1.92 3.76
N VAL A 36 17.12 -0.85 3.83
CA VAL A 36 15.92 -0.69 2.98
C VAL A 36 16.35 -0.28 1.56
N GLU A 37 16.05 -1.12 0.58
CA GLU A 37 16.30 -0.84 -0.84
C GLU A 37 15.11 -0.18 -1.52
N ALA A 38 13.89 -0.62 -1.18
CA ALA A 38 12.67 -0.12 -1.80
C ALA A 38 11.48 -0.22 -0.84
N SER A 39 10.45 0.59 -1.09
CA SER A 39 9.12 0.44 -0.50
C SER A 39 8.08 0.45 -1.62
N SER A 40 7.02 -0.33 -1.47
CA SER A 40 5.98 -0.46 -2.50
C SER A 40 4.59 -0.65 -1.91
N ILE A 41 3.57 -0.30 -2.70
CA ILE A 41 2.17 -0.56 -2.42
C ILE A 41 1.58 -1.30 -3.62
N ASP A 42 1.15 -2.54 -3.42
CA ASP A 42 0.62 -3.37 -4.52
C ASP A 42 -0.86 -3.10 -4.77
N ARG A 43 -1.14 -1.99 -5.45
CA ARG A 43 -2.51 -1.61 -5.83
C ARG A 43 -3.23 -2.71 -6.63
N ASN A 44 -2.51 -3.56 -7.37
CA ASN A 44 -3.14 -4.57 -8.21
C ASN A 44 -3.73 -5.72 -7.40
N ALA A 45 -3.26 -5.95 -6.16
CA ALA A 45 -3.85 -6.91 -5.23
C ALA A 45 -5.33 -6.61 -4.91
N ARG A 46 -5.81 -5.39 -5.18
CA ARG A 46 -7.21 -4.98 -5.02
C ARG A 46 -8.14 -5.41 -6.16
N LYS A 47 -7.59 -5.97 -7.25
CA LYS A 47 -8.35 -6.49 -8.39
C LYS A 47 -8.73 -7.96 -8.14
N GLY A 48 -9.77 -8.45 -8.82
CA GLY A 48 -10.22 -9.85 -8.75
C GLY A 48 -11.49 -10.05 -7.92
N GLU A 49 -11.81 -11.30 -7.60
CA GLU A 49 -13.00 -11.67 -6.85
C GLU A 49 -12.78 -11.53 -5.34
N LYS A 50 -13.70 -10.84 -4.65
CA LYS A 50 -13.69 -10.61 -3.18
C LYS A 50 -12.32 -10.21 -2.60
N PRO A 51 -11.65 -9.19 -3.16
CA PRO A 51 -10.40 -8.69 -2.60
C PRO A 51 -10.63 -8.02 -1.24
N SER A 52 -9.58 -7.92 -0.42
CA SER A 52 -9.54 -7.03 0.76
C SER A 52 -9.78 -5.57 0.36
N ASP A 53 -10.22 -4.73 1.28
CA ASP A 53 -10.32 -3.27 1.12
C ASP A 53 -8.96 -2.58 1.24
N HIS A 54 -7.99 -3.28 1.84
CA HIS A 54 -6.59 -2.90 1.88
C HIS A 54 -5.77 -3.58 0.78
N VAL A 55 -4.60 -3.00 0.49
CA VAL A 55 -3.56 -3.62 -0.33
C VAL A 55 -2.25 -3.76 0.45
N PRO A 56 -1.41 -4.75 0.10
CA PRO A 56 -0.11 -4.92 0.75
C PRO A 56 0.77 -3.68 0.62
N VAL A 57 1.39 -3.29 1.74
CA VAL A 57 2.52 -2.36 1.80
C VAL A 57 3.74 -3.18 2.17
N THR A 58 4.80 -3.08 1.37
CA THR A 58 6.00 -3.91 1.53
C THR A 58 7.27 -3.08 1.44
N ILE A 59 8.35 -3.59 2.01
CA ILE A 59 9.72 -3.13 1.76
C ILE A 59 10.57 -4.29 1.23
N THR A 60 11.56 -3.95 0.43
CA THR A 60 12.66 -4.85 0.05
C THR A 60 13.87 -4.47 0.87
N LEU A 61 14.49 -5.46 1.52
CA LEU A 61 15.73 -5.30 2.28
C LEU A 61 16.90 -5.89 1.48
N LYS A 62 18.10 -5.35 1.72
CA LYS A 62 19.36 -5.95 1.26
C LYS A 62 19.46 -7.40 1.73
N LYS A 63 20.05 -8.25 0.88
CA LYS A 63 20.43 -9.62 1.27
C LYS A 63 21.63 -9.64 2.20
#